data_AF-A0A7K0ZEG2-F1
#
_entry.id   AF-A0A7K0ZEG2-F1
#
_cell.length_a   1.000
_cell.length_b   1.000
_cell.length_c   1.000
_cell.angle_alpha   90.00
_cell.angle_beta   90.00
_cell.angle_gamma   90.00
#
_symmetry.space_group_name_H-M   'P 1'
#
loop_
_entity.id
_entity.type
_entity.pdbx_description
1 polymer ?
#
loop_
_entity_poly.entity_id
_entity_poly.type
_entity_poly.pdbx_seq_one_letter_code
_entity_poly.pdbx_strand_id
1 'polypeptide(L)'
;RRMIRALEVCLGSGKTFSSFGEGIGAYPPVDTVQIGIKWKREALRERIALRVHKMVDAGLVDEVRGVLNEPKGISDTARQALGYKEIIEHIERRWTLEEAIDATILRTQQFAVRQERWYRRDPRIQWVEVQNDPIAEVTPLVVAALA
;
A
#
# COMPACT_ATOMS: atom_id res chain seq x y z
N ARG A 1 10.87 -14.04 -7.21
CA ARG A 1 11.65 -13.36 -6.14
C ARG A 1 11.79 -14.16 -4.84
N ARG A 2 10.72 -14.73 -4.24
CA ARG A 2 10.79 -15.43 -2.93
C ARG A 2 11.78 -16.60 -2.89
N MET A 3 11.79 -17.46 -3.91
CA MET A 3 12.68 -18.63 -3.97
C MET A 3 14.16 -18.23 -4.08
N ILE A 4 14.46 -17.26 -4.96
CA ILE A 4 15.81 -16.69 -5.10
C ILE A 4 16.28 -16.11 -3.76
N ARG A 5 15.44 -15.31 -3.08
CA ARG A 5 15.79 -14.75 -1.76
C ARG A 5 16.03 -15.83 -0.70
N ALA A 6 15.24 -16.91 -0.71
CA ALA A 6 15.46 -18.03 0.20
C ALA A 6 16.81 -18.72 -0.06
N LEU A 7 17.16 -18.95 -1.32
CA LEU A 7 18.46 -19.50 -1.71
C LEU A 7 19.62 -18.56 -1.34
N GLU A 8 19.50 -17.26 -1.58
CA GLU A 8 20.49 -16.25 -1.18
C GLU A 8 20.79 -16.31 0.33
N VAL A 9 19.75 -16.41 1.16
CA VAL A 9 19.91 -16.50 2.62
C VAL A 9 20.53 -17.85 3.01
N CYS A 10 20.08 -18.95 2.42
CA CYS A 10 20.65 -20.27 2.70
C CYS A 10 22.15 -20.33 2.37
N LEU A 11 22.53 -19.85 1.19
CA LEU A 11 23.91 -19.84 0.74
C LEU A 11 24.77 -18.83 1.52
N GLY A 12 24.24 -17.64 1.82
CA GLY A 12 24.99 -16.58 2.50
C GLY A 12 25.15 -16.79 4.01
N SER A 13 24.21 -17.46 4.67
CA SER A 13 24.24 -17.66 6.13
C SER A 13 24.62 -19.08 6.57
N GLY A 14 24.57 -20.06 5.66
CA GLY A 14 24.72 -21.49 5.97
C GLY A 14 23.53 -22.09 6.74
N LYS A 15 22.48 -21.30 7.02
CA LYS A 15 21.28 -21.73 7.74
C LYS A 15 20.09 -21.79 6.80
N THR A 16 19.15 -22.70 7.05
CA THR A 16 17.91 -22.76 6.29
C THR A 16 17.09 -21.48 6.48
N PHE A 17 16.44 -20.98 5.42
CA PHE A 17 15.61 -19.78 5.49
C PHE A 17 14.51 -19.87 6.56
N SER A 18 13.98 -21.09 6.80
CA SER A 18 12.96 -21.36 7.83
C SER A 18 13.47 -21.22 9.27
N SER A 19 14.78 -21.15 9.51
CA SER A 19 15.35 -21.03 10.85
C SER A 19 15.29 -19.61 11.44
N PHE A 20 14.93 -18.60 10.65
CA PHE A 20 14.99 -17.17 11.04
C PHE A 20 13.75 -16.64 11.78
N GLY A 21 13.06 -17.48 12.56
CA GLY A 21 11.96 -17.07 13.45
C GLY A 21 10.64 -17.80 13.19
N GLU A 22 9.65 -17.49 14.03
CA GLU A 22 8.36 -18.20 14.12
C GLU A 22 7.43 -18.02 12.90
N GLY A 23 7.90 -17.31 11.86
CA GLY A 23 7.18 -17.10 10.62
C GLY A 23 6.05 -16.07 10.73
N ILE A 24 5.17 -16.07 9.73
CA ILE A 24 4.17 -15.02 9.47
C ILE A 24 2.89 -15.13 10.33
N GLY A 25 2.88 -16.05 11.32
CA GLY A 25 1.74 -16.33 12.17
C GLY A 25 1.96 -16.01 13.65
N ALA A 26 3.15 -15.57 14.03
CA ALA A 26 3.47 -15.17 15.39
C ALA A 26 3.19 -13.69 15.61
N TYR A 27 2.40 -13.39 16.63
CA TYR A 27 2.04 -12.03 17.03
C TYR A 27 2.36 -11.84 18.51
N PRO A 28 3.65 -11.76 18.88
CA PRO A 28 4.05 -11.57 20.27
C PRO A 28 3.44 -10.26 20.82
N PRO A 29 3.21 -10.15 22.13
CA PRO A 29 2.81 -8.89 22.75
C PRO A 29 3.79 -7.77 22.39
N VAL A 30 3.25 -6.58 22.11
CA VAL A 30 4.02 -5.36 21.85
C VAL A 30 3.39 -4.22 22.64
N ASP A 31 4.20 -3.27 23.11
CA ASP A 31 3.74 -2.09 23.86
C ASP A 31 3.13 -1.00 22.95
N THR A 32 2.63 -1.39 21.78
CA THR A 32 1.99 -0.50 20.82
C THR A 32 0.54 -0.92 20.62
N VAL A 33 -0.37 0.03 20.83
CA VAL A 33 -1.77 -0.15 20.46
C VAL A 33 -1.91 -0.02 18.95
N GLN A 34 -2.54 -1.03 18.33
CA GLN A 34 -2.74 -1.08 16.89
C GLN A 34 -4.22 -0.85 16.57
N ILE A 35 -4.50 0.21 15.83
CA ILE A 35 -5.86 0.58 15.43
C ILE A 35 -5.99 0.50 13.91
N GLY A 36 -6.96 -0.29 13.44
CA GLY A 36 -7.25 -0.48 12.02
C GLY A 36 -8.52 0.26 11.62
N ILE A 37 -8.45 1.05 10.55
CA ILE A 37 -9.62 1.74 9.99
C ILE A 37 -10.22 0.89 8.88
N LYS A 38 -11.51 0.55 9.00
CA LYS A 38 -12.23 -0.28 8.03
C LYS A 38 -13.40 0.49 7.43
N TRP A 39 -13.36 0.67 6.12
CA TRP A 39 -14.48 1.21 5.35
C TRP A 39 -15.35 0.10 4.78
N LYS A 40 -16.64 0.39 4.52
CA LYS A 40 -17.45 -0.41 3.61
C LYS A 40 -16.77 -0.47 2.24
N ARG A 41 -16.84 -1.63 1.58
CA ARG A 41 -16.03 -1.91 0.39
C ARG A 41 -16.38 -0.98 -0.78
N GLU A 42 -17.65 -0.65 -0.92
CA GLU A 42 -18.21 0.22 -1.93
C GLU A 42 -17.69 1.66 -1.72
N ALA A 43 -17.83 2.19 -0.50
CA ALA A 43 -17.32 3.50 -0.13
C ALA A 43 -15.78 3.60 -0.33
N LEU A 44 -15.03 2.55 0.01
CA LEU A 44 -13.59 2.53 -0.20
C LEU A 44 -13.21 2.61 -1.69
N ARG A 45 -13.94 1.89 -2.56
CA ARG A 45 -13.71 1.92 -4.01
C ARG A 45 -13.96 3.31 -4.59
N GLU A 46 -15.06 3.95 -4.21
CA GLU A 46 -15.41 5.31 -4.63
C GLU A 46 -14.37 6.32 -4.16
N ARG A 47 -13.96 6.25 -2.88
CA ARG A 47 -12.91 7.12 -2.33
C ARG A 47 -11.57 6.94 -3.03
N ILE A 48 -11.20 5.70 -3.39
CA ILE A 48 -9.98 5.42 -4.16
C ILE A 48 -10.07 6.06 -5.54
N ALA A 49 -11.17 5.87 -6.26
CA ALA A 49 -11.36 6.46 -7.59
C ALA A 49 -11.28 7.99 -7.54
N LEU A 50 -12.05 8.61 -6.64
CA LEU A 50 -12.03 10.06 -6.43
C LEU A 50 -10.63 10.57 -6.08
N ARG A 51 -9.89 9.84 -5.22
CA ARG A 51 -8.53 10.23 -4.84
C ARG A 51 -7.59 10.19 -6.05
N VAL A 52 -7.66 9.17 -6.90
CA VAL A 52 -6.80 9.08 -8.09
C VAL A 52 -7.07 10.23 -9.04
N HIS A 53 -8.34 10.55 -9.32
CA HIS A 53 -8.67 11.73 -10.14
C HIS A 53 -8.10 13.01 -9.54
N LYS A 54 -8.30 13.23 -8.23
CA LYS A 54 -7.71 14.39 -7.52
C LYS A 54 -6.19 14.45 -7.61
N MET A 55 -5.49 13.30 -7.58
CA MET A 55 -4.04 13.26 -7.73
C MET A 55 -3.63 13.71 -9.14
N VAL A 56 -4.35 13.27 -10.18
CA VAL A 56 -4.10 13.70 -11.57
C VAL A 56 -4.38 15.18 -11.73
N ASP A 57 -5.51 15.67 -11.23
CA ASP A 57 -5.88 17.09 -11.27
C ASP A 57 -4.87 17.97 -10.51
N ALA A 58 -4.26 17.43 -9.46
CA ALA A 58 -3.20 18.09 -8.68
C ALA A 58 -1.80 18.00 -9.33
N GLY A 59 -1.68 17.42 -10.53
CA GLY A 59 -0.42 17.42 -11.29
C GLY A 59 0.42 16.14 -11.14
N LEU A 60 -0.17 14.97 -10.81
CA LEU A 60 0.56 13.70 -10.74
C LEU A 60 1.36 13.41 -12.03
N VAL A 61 0.80 13.75 -13.20
CA VAL A 61 1.50 13.53 -14.48
C VAL A 61 2.78 14.34 -14.56
N ASP A 62 2.73 15.60 -14.12
CA ASP A 62 3.88 16.50 -14.16
C ASP A 62 4.91 16.12 -13.08
N GLU A 63 4.46 15.68 -11.91
CA GLU A 63 5.33 15.09 -10.88
C GLU A 63 6.14 13.92 -11.44
N VAL A 64 5.48 12.96 -12.09
CA VAL A 64 6.16 11.78 -12.66
C VAL A 64 7.10 12.17 -13.80
N ARG A 65 6.72 13.11 -14.67
CA ARG A 65 7.62 13.65 -15.70
C ARG A 65 8.86 14.29 -15.07
N GLY A 66 8.69 15.09 -14.02
CA GLY A 66 9.78 15.75 -13.31
C GLY A 66 10.78 14.72 -12.77
N VAL A 67 10.27 13.72 -12.06
CA VAL A 67 11.09 12.65 -11.47
C VAL A 67 11.82 11.80 -12.52
N LEU A 68 11.21 11.58 -13.69
CA LEU A 68 11.87 10.88 -14.80
C LEU A 68 13.02 11.69 -15.43
N ASN A 69 12.92 13.02 -15.41
CA ASN A 69 13.91 13.93 -16.00
C ASN A 69 15.08 14.24 -15.05
N GLU A 70 15.03 13.82 -13.79
CA GLU A 70 16.16 13.95 -12.87
C GLU A 70 17.42 13.27 -13.44
N PRO A 71 18.63 13.82 -13.24
CA PRO A 71 19.85 13.26 -13.81
C PRO A 71 20.15 11.81 -13.41
N LYS A 72 19.69 11.40 -12.22
CA LYS A 72 19.82 10.03 -11.72
C LYS A 72 18.63 9.14 -12.11
N GLY A 73 17.61 9.73 -12.73
CA GLY A 73 16.31 9.13 -12.96
C GLY A 73 15.64 8.65 -11.67
N ILE A 74 14.72 7.72 -11.85
CA ILE A 74 13.96 7.08 -10.77
C ILE A 74 14.44 5.63 -10.60
N SER A 75 14.60 5.21 -9.34
CA SER A 75 15.01 3.84 -9.01
C SER A 75 13.99 2.80 -9.49
N ASP A 76 14.43 1.58 -9.79
CA ASP A 76 13.55 0.49 -10.20
C ASP A 76 12.43 0.22 -9.20
N THR A 77 12.69 0.39 -7.90
CA THR A 77 11.68 0.19 -6.85
C THR A 77 10.62 1.28 -6.90
N ALA A 78 11.02 2.55 -7.01
CA ALA A 78 10.09 3.66 -7.09
C ALA A 78 9.28 3.63 -8.39
N ARG A 79 9.87 3.18 -9.52
CA ARG A 79 9.13 2.95 -10.78
C ARG A 79 7.97 1.97 -10.65
N GLN A 80 8.02 1.03 -9.69
CA GLN A 80 6.94 0.06 -9.48
C GLN A 80 5.85 0.57 -8.52
N ALA A 81 5.97 1.78 -7.98
CA ALA A 81 4.94 2.35 -7.11
C ALA A 81 3.63 2.56 -7.89
N LEU A 82 2.50 2.37 -7.18
CA LEU A 82 1.16 2.57 -7.75
C LEU A 82 0.96 4.04 -8.14
N GLY A 83 0.35 4.28 -9.29
CA GLY A 83 0.23 5.60 -9.89
C GLY A 83 1.47 5.96 -10.70
N TYR A 84 2.68 5.78 -10.14
CA TYR A 84 3.91 6.06 -10.87
C TYR A 84 4.09 5.12 -12.05
N LYS A 85 3.97 3.81 -11.83
CA LYS A 85 4.13 2.82 -12.89
C LYS A 85 3.17 3.10 -14.04
N GLU A 86 1.90 3.28 -13.73
CA GLU A 86 0.84 3.48 -14.72
C GLU A 86 1.01 4.80 -15.49
N ILE A 87 1.39 5.89 -14.81
CA ILE A 87 1.67 7.17 -15.47
C ILE A 87 2.96 7.12 -16.31
N ILE A 88 3.98 6.34 -15.92
CA ILE A 88 5.16 6.08 -16.75
C ILE A 88 4.75 5.39 -18.06
N GLU A 89 3.89 4.38 -18.02
CA GLU A 89 3.37 3.72 -19.24
C GLU A 89 2.67 4.73 -20.17
N HIS A 90 1.94 5.69 -19.60
CA HIS A 90 1.34 6.78 -20.36
C HIS A 90 2.39 7.72 -20.99
N ILE A 91 3.37 8.18 -20.20
CA ILE A 91 4.45 9.07 -20.67
C ILE A 91 5.26 8.42 -21.79
N GLU A 92 5.51 7.11 -21.69
CA GLU A 92 6.21 6.31 -22.69
C GLU A 92 5.30 5.91 -23.88
N ARG A 93 4.11 6.50 -23.97
CA ARG A 93 3.11 6.36 -25.06
C ARG A 93 2.62 4.93 -25.27
N ARG A 94 2.69 4.07 -24.26
CA ARG A 94 2.13 2.71 -24.30
C ARG A 94 0.65 2.68 -23.94
N TRP A 95 0.22 3.60 -23.08
CA TRP A 95 -1.17 3.79 -22.67
C TRP A 95 -1.64 5.24 -22.91
N THR A 96 -2.93 5.42 -23.13
CA THR A 96 -3.61 6.70 -22.98
C THR A 96 -3.62 7.13 -21.51
N LEU A 97 -3.90 8.41 -21.24
CA LEU A 97 -4.00 8.90 -19.86
C LEU A 97 -5.16 8.23 -19.11
N GLU A 98 -6.28 8.02 -19.80
CA GLU A 98 -7.46 7.36 -19.26
C GLU A 98 -7.17 5.91 -18.85
N GLU A 99 -6.50 5.14 -19.72
CA GLU A 99 -6.07 3.77 -19.39
C GLU A 99 -5.13 3.73 -18.17
N ALA A 100 -4.22 4.70 -18.03
CA ALA A 100 -3.35 4.81 -16.87
C ALA A 100 -4.11 5.14 -15.58
N ILE A 101 -5.12 6.01 -15.66
CA ILE A 101 -6.00 6.35 -14.53
C ILE A 101 -6.79 5.11 -14.09
N ASP A 102 -7.45 4.43 -15.03
CA ASP A 102 -8.25 3.24 -14.75
C ASP A 102 -7.39 2.12 -14.15
N ALA A 103 -6.20 1.89 -14.71
CA ALA A 103 -5.24 0.95 -14.17
C ALA A 103 -4.79 1.31 -12.75
N THR A 104 -4.55 2.60 -12.48
CA THR A 104 -4.17 3.10 -11.15
C THR A 104 -5.29 2.85 -10.14
N ILE A 105 -6.55 3.14 -10.50
CA ILE A 105 -7.73 2.91 -9.65
C ILE A 105 -7.85 1.41 -9.34
N LEU A 106 -7.86 0.56 -10.37
CA LEU A 106 -8.01 -0.88 -10.22
C LEU A 106 -6.92 -1.47 -9.31
N ARG A 107 -5.66 -1.11 -9.57
CA ARG A 107 -4.53 -1.65 -8.81
C ARG A 107 -4.49 -1.14 -7.38
N THR A 108 -4.90 0.10 -7.15
CA THR A 108 -5.04 0.66 -5.80
C THR A 108 -6.15 -0.05 -5.02
N GLN A 109 -7.29 -0.37 -5.66
CA GLN A 109 -8.36 -1.17 -5.04
C GLN A 109 -7.87 -2.58 -4.68
N GLN A 110 -7.16 -3.25 -5.60
CA GLN A 110 -6.57 -4.57 -5.33
C GLN A 110 -5.52 -4.51 -4.21
N PHE A 111 -4.74 -3.43 -4.16
CA PHE A 111 -3.77 -3.20 -3.10
C PHE A 111 -4.45 -3.02 -1.74
N ALA A 112 -5.52 -2.22 -1.67
CA ALA A 112 -6.31 -2.05 -0.45
C ALA A 112 -6.87 -3.39 0.06
N VAL A 113 -7.39 -4.25 -0.83
CA VAL A 113 -7.84 -5.61 -0.46
C VAL A 113 -6.69 -6.46 0.07
N ARG A 114 -5.49 -6.37 -0.53
CA ARG A 114 -4.31 -7.07 -0.02
C ARG A 114 -3.87 -6.55 1.35
N GLN A 115 -3.91 -5.24 1.57
CA GLN A 115 -3.62 -4.63 2.86
C GLN A 115 -4.60 -5.13 3.93
N GLU A 116 -5.91 -5.06 3.66
CA GLU A 116 -6.93 -5.54 4.60
C GLU A 116 -6.71 -7.02 4.95
N ARG A 117 -6.49 -7.88 3.95
CA ARG A 117 -6.20 -9.31 4.16
C ARG A 117 -4.92 -9.56 4.95
N TRP A 118 -3.93 -8.67 4.84
CA TRP A 118 -2.67 -8.79 5.56
C TRP A 118 -2.86 -8.40 7.02
N TYR A 119 -3.45 -7.23 7.28
CA TYR A 119 -3.68 -6.73 8.64
C TYR A 119 -4.69 -7.59 9.43
N ARG A 120 -5.73 -8.14 8.79
CA ARG A 120 -6.73 -8.98 9.49
C ARG A 120 -6.13 -10.23 10.14
N ARG A 121 -4.90 -10.63 9.75
CA ARG A 121 -4.22 -11.79 10.34
C ARG A 121 -3.69 -11.50 11.74
N ASP A 122 -3.47 -10.24 12.09
CA ASP A 122 -2.97 -9.82 13.38
C ASP A 122 -4.14 -9.61 14.36
N PRO A 123 -4.31 -10.48 15.37
CA PRO A 123 -5.42 -10.38 16.31
C PRO A 123 -5.29 -9.20 17.27
N ARG A 124 -4.13 -8.52 17.31
CA ARG A 124 -3.88 -7.37 18.19
C ARG A 124 -4.54 -6.08 17.67
N ILE A 125 -4.97 -6.05 16.41
CA ILE A 125 -5.53 -4.85 15.79
C ILE A 125 -6.97 -4.65 16.25
N GLN A 126 -7.24 -3.48 16.85
CA GLN A 126 -8.58 -3.00 17.17
C GLN A 126 -9.18 -2.31 15.95
N TRP A 127 -10.23 -2.89 15.38
CA TRP A 127 -10.85 -2.39 14.15
C TRP A 127 -11.98 -1.40 14.44
N VAL A 128 -11.96 -0.25 13.76
CA VAL A 128 -13.04 0.73 13.74
C VAL A 128 -13.72 0.68 12.38
N GLU A 129 -15.01 0.36 12.37
CA GLU A 129 -15.82 0.44 11.14
C GLU A 129 -16.27 1.88 10.94
N VAL A 130 -15.72 2.52 9.91
CA VAL A 130 -16.02 3.92 9.59
C VAL A 130 -17.14 4.00 8.57
N GLN A 131 -18.11 4.89 8.84
CA GLN A 131 -19.22 5.15 7.95
C GLN A 131 -19.07 6.47 7.19
N ASN A 132 -18.65 7.55 7.86
CA ASN A 132 -18.67 8.89 7.28
C ASN A 132 -17.42 9.70 7.63
N ASP A 133 -17.09 9.82 8.90
CA ASP A 133 -15.99 10.66 9.39
C ASP A 133 -14.96 9.79 10.13
N PRO A 134 -13.87 9.39 9.46
CA PRO A 134 -12.84 8.54 10.08
C PRO A 134 -12.16 9.22 11.25
N ILE A 135 -12.11 10.55 11.32
CA ILE A 135 -11.46 11.25 12.42
C ILE A 135 -12.36 11.12 13.65
N ALA A 136 -13.60 11.59 13.54
CA ALA A 136 -14.55 11.54 14.66
C ALA A 136 -14.81 10.11 15.16
N GLU A 137 -14.87 9.13 14.26
CA GLU A 137 -15.18 7.72 14.60
C GLU A 137 -13.97 6.99 15.23
N VAL A 138 -12.73 7.37 14.91
CA VAL A 138 -11.52 6.71 15.43
C VAL A 138 -10.97 7.39 16.68
N THR A 139 -11.15 8.71 16.84
CA THR A 139 -10.62 9.48 17.97
C THR A 139 -10.96 8.88 19.35
N PRO A 140 -12.20 8.43 19.66
CA PRO A 140 -12.50 7.87 20.98
C PRO A 140 -11.62 6.67 21.34
N LEU A 141 -11.34 5.79 20.36
CA LEU A 141 -10.49 4.63 20.56
C LEU A 141 -9.03 5.03 20.76
N VAL A 142 -8.55 6.01 19.99
CA VAL A 142 -7.18 6.54 20.14
C VAL A 142 -7.00 7.18 21.53
N VAL A 143 -7.96 7.97 22.00
CA VAL A 143 -7.89 8.59 23.34
C VAL A 143 -7.89 7.52 24.43
N ALA A 144 -8.75 6.51 24.32
CA ALA A 144 -8.78 5.40 25.29
C ALA A 144 -7.48 4.57 25.29
N ALA A 145 -6.80 4.47 24.14
CA ALA A 145 -5.52 3.77 24.01
C ALA A 145 -4.32 4.54 24.57
N LEU A 146 -4.46 5.86 24.77
CA LEU A 146 -3.41 6.74 25.29
C LEU A 146 -3.55 7.03 26.80
N ALA A 147 -4.71 6.71 27.38
CA ALA A 147 -5.01 6.89 28.80
C ALA A 147 -4.51 5.71 29.64
#